data_AF-A0AA48HEM4-F1
#
_entry.id   AF-A0AA48HEM4-F1
#
_cell.length_a   1.000
_cell.length_b   1.000
_cell.length_c   1.000
_cell.angle_alpha   90.00
_cell.angle_beta   90.00
_cell.angle_gamma   90.00
#
_symmetry.space_group_name_H-M   'P 1'
#
loop_
_entity.id
_entity.type
_entity.pdbx_description
1 polymer ?
#
loop_
_entity_poly.entity_id
_entity_poly.type
_entity_poly.pdbx_seq_one_letter_code
_entity_poly.pdbx_strand_id
1 'polypeptide(L)'
;MKKMLCHTPTPGKAPTKIDLDKYRQVAEAILNVLPDEGDGLAFTDLPDLVADYLGESKMQAIGSRTWYTTTVKLHLETEGKIRRVAGKGSQRLLKLVNAN
;
A
#
# COMPACT_ATOMS: atom_id res chain seq x y z
N MET A 1 18.98 0.10 -11.71
CA MET A 1 17.68 -0.05 -11.00
C MET A 1 16.72 1.04 -11.45
N LYS A 2 15.58 0.66 -12.05
CA LYS A 2 14.57 1.61 -12.50
C LYS A 2 13.86 2.20 -11.28
N LYS A 3 13.63 3.52 -11.28
CA LYS A 3 12.94 4.22 -10.18
C LYS A 3 11.50 4.54 -10.56
N MET A 4 10.65 4.63 -9.55
CA MET A 4 9.29 5.12 -9.66
C MET A 4 9.09 6.32 -8.74
N LEU A 5 8.28 7.27 -9.17
CA LEU A 5 7.86 8.42 -8.38
C LEU A 5 6.51 8.12 -7.73
N CYS A 6 6.50 7.98 -6.41
CA CYS A 6 5.29 7.73 -5.62
C CYS A 6 4.73 9.05 -5.08
N HIS A 7 3.46 9.30 -5.38
CA HIS A 7 2.73 10.48 -4.90
C HIS A 7 2.01 10.17 -3.59
N THR A 8 1.55 11.22 -2.91
CA THR A 8 0.75 11.12 -1.69
C THR A 8 -0.48 12.00 -1.83
N PRO A 9 -1.65 11.60 -1.29
CA PRO A 9 -2.85 12.42 -1.31
C PRO A 9 -2.76 13.63 -0.35
N THR A 10 -1.73 13.71 0.50
CA THR A 10 -1.54 14.84 1.42
C THR A 10 -1.11 16.10 0.66
N PRO A 11 -1.91 17.19 0.70
CA PRO A 11 -1.56 18.43 0.03
C PRO A 11 -0.21 18.99 0.48
N GLY A 12 0.58 19.51 -0.46
CA GLY A 12 1.87 20.15 -0.19
C GLY A 12 3.02 19.19 0.14
N LYS A 13 2.81 17.87 0.12
CA LYS A 13 3.89 16.89 0.30
C LYS A 13 4.53 16.53 -1.04
N ALA A 14 5.86 16.56 -1.08
CA ALA A 14 6.63 16.16 -2.24
C ALA A 14 6.52 14.64 -2.49
N PRO A 15 6.55 14.20 -3.75
CA PRO A 15 6.58 12.79 -4.08
C PRO A 15 7.93 12.14 -3.72
N THR A 16 7.90 10.84 -3.44
CA THR A 16 9.07 10.05 -3.04
C THR A 16 9.54 9.16 -4.19
N LYS A 17 10.84 9.09 -4.45
CA LYS A 17 11.41 8.15 -5.43
C LYS A 17 11.80 6.84 -4.76
N ILE A 18 11.24 5.72 -5.22
CA ILE A 18 11.60 4.38 -4.75
C ILE A 18 12.03 3.47 -5.90
N ASP A 19 12.60 2.32 -5.57
CA ASP A 19 12.89 1.30 -6.57
C ASP A 19 11.60 0.71 -7.15
N LEU A 20 11.54 0.56 -8.48
CA LEU A 20 10.34 0.10 -9.18
C LEU A 20 10.00 -1.35 -8.86
N ASP A 21 11.00 -2.21 -8.67
CA ASP A 21 10.74 -3.61 -8.36
C ASP A 21 10.17 -3.74 -6.94
N LYS A 22 10.77 -3.04 -5.98
CA LYS A 22 10.22 -2.95 -4.61
C LYS A 22 8.81 -2.37 -4.58
N TYR A 23 8.55 -1.33 -5.38
CA TYR A 23 7.19 -0.80 -5.54
C TYR A 23 6.21 -1.88 -5.98
N ARG A 24 6.54 -2.61 -7.06
CA ARG A 24 5.66 -3.62 -7.65
C ARG A 24 5.34 -4.73 -6.67
N GLN A 25 6.36 -5.28 -6.01
CA GLN A 25 6.18 -6.34 -5.02
C GLN A 25 5.26 -5.91 -3.87
N VAL A 26 5.48 -4.70 -3.32
CA VAL A 26 4.67 -4.19 -2.22
C VAL A 26 3.25 -3.82 -2.69
N ALA A 27 3.10 -3.25 -3.89
CA ALA A 27 1.81 -2.88 -4.45
C ALA A 27 0.95 -4.12 -4.71
N GLU A 28 1.55 -5.16 -5.29
CA GLU A 28 0.92 -6.46 -5.50
C GLU A 28 0.48 -7.06 -4.15
N ALA A 29 1.36 -7.10 -3.16
CA ALA A 29 1.03 -7.61 -1.83
C ALA A 29 -0.15 -6.86 -1.20
N ILE A 30 -0.13 -5.51 -1.20
CA ILE A 30 -1.21 -4.68 -0.67
C ILE A 30 -2.55 -5.01 -1.36
N LEU A 31 -2.57 -5.09 -2.69
CA LEU A 31 -3.82 -5.34 -3.43
C LEU A 31 -4.34 -6.78 -3.24
N ASN A 32 -3.47 -7.73 -2.91
CA ASN A 32 -3.88 -9.11 -2.62
C ASN A 32 -4.44 -9.27 -1.20
N VAL A 33 -3.89 -8.57 -0.21
CA VAL A 33 -4.35 -8.69 1.19
C VAL A 33 -5.55 -7.80 1.53
N LEU A 34 -5.82 -6.77 0.71
CA LEU A 34 -6.98 -5.90 0.94
C LEU A 34 -8.28 -6.54 0.44
N PRO A 35 -9.33 -6.56 1.29
CA PRO A 35 -10.67 -6.92 0.84
C PRO A 35 -11.21 -5.85 -0.11
N ASP A 36 -12.14 -6.25 -0.98
CA ASP A 36 -12.88 -5.38 -1.90
C ASP A 36 -14.21 -4.87 -1.33
N GLU A 37 -14.77 -5.56 -0.34
CA GLU A 37 -16.00 -5.20 0.34
C GLU A 37 -15.94 -5.29 1.88
N GLY A 38 -17.05 -4.95 2.54
CA GLY A 38 -17.18 -4.98 4.00
C GLY A 38 -16.49 -3.82 4.71
N ASP A 39 -16.08 -4.06 5.96
CA ASP A 39 -15.51 -3.03 6.85
C ASP A 39 -14.08 -2.60 6.46
N GLY A 40 -13.46 -3.25 5.48
CA GLY A 40 -12.07 -3.01 5.09
C GLY A 40 -11.05 -3.59 6.06
N LEU A 41 -9.78 -3.40 5.74
CA LEU A 41 -8.64 -3.83 6.57
C LEU A 41 -8.10 -2.65 7.38
N ALA A 42 -7.80 -2.85 8.67
CA ALA A 42 -7.16 -1.79 9.46
C ALA A 42 -5.75 -1.51 8.93
N PHE A 43 -5.42 -0.23 8.77
CA PHE A 43 -4.09 0.17 8.28
C PHE A 43 -2.96 -0.27 9.21
N THR A 44 -3.23 -0.42 10.51
CA THR A 44 -2.26 -0.91 11.50
C THR A 44 -1.78 -2.33 11.20
N ASP A 45 -2.63 -3.14 10.60
CA ASP A 45 -2.40 -4.57 10.40
C ASP A 45 -1.78 -4.84 9.01
N LEU A 46 -1.92 -3.87 8.10
CA LEU A 46 -1.46 -3.98 6.71
C LEU A 46 0.04 -4.29 6.58
N PRO A 47 0.97 -3.66 7.34
CA PRO A 47 2.40 -3.94 7.21
C PRO A 47 2.75 -5.40 7.52
N ASP A 48 2.09 -6.00 8.52
CA ASP A 48 2.32 -7.40 8.90
C ASP A 48 1.79 -8.34 7.82
N LEU A 49 0.56 -8.11 7.33
CA LEU A 49 -0.03 -8.93 6.26
C LEU A 49 0.75 -8.84 4.94
N VAL A 50 1.30 -7.66 4.61
CA VAL A 50 2.20 -7.51 3.45
C VAL A 50 3.48 -8.31 3.63
N ALA A 51 4.05 -8.32 4.83
CA ALA A 51 5.24 -9.11 5.13
C ALA A 51 4.96 -10.61 5.04
N ASP A 52 3.84 -11.07 5.58
CA ASP A 52 3.42 -12.47 5.53
C ASP A 52 3.20 -12.93 4.08
N TYR A 53 2.56 -12.10 3.25
CA TYR A 53 2.35 -12.39 1.84
C TYR A 53 3.66 -12.50 1.05
N LEU A 54 4.62 -11.60 1.31
CA LEU A 54 5.89 -11.57 0.60
C LEU A 54 6.87 -12.64 1.10
N GLY A 55 6.74 -13.05 2.36
CA GLY A 55 7.69 -13.90 3.05
C GLY A 55 8.95 -13.15 3.49
N GLU A 56 9.65 -13.73 4.46
CA GLU A 56 10.75 -13.10 5.17
C GLU A 56 11.89 -12.64 4.24
N SER A 57 12.32 -13.50 3.31
CA SER A 57 13.44 -13.21 2.40
C SER A 57 13.17 -11.98 1.51
N LYS A 58 11.96 -11.88 0.94
CA LYS A 58 11.59 -10.71 0.12
C LYS A 58 11.44 -9.45 0.98
N MET A 59 10.89 -9.59 2.18
CA MET A 59 10.73 -8.47 3.10
C MET A 59 12.10 -7.90 3.52
N GLN A 60 13.09 -8.76 3.81
CA GLN A 60 14.46 -8.33 4.08
C GLN A 60 15.07 -7.57 2.89
N ALA A 61 14.86 -8.05 1.66
CA ALA A 61 15.35 -7.36 0.45
C ALA A 61 14.70 -5.99 0.21
N ILE A 62 13.42 -5.83 0.57
CA ILE A 62 12.70 -4.56 0.49
C ILE A 62 13.24 -3.55 1.52
N GLY A 63 13.45 -3.99 2.76
CA GLY A 63 13.94 -3.17 3.86
C GLY A 63 12.81 -2.77 4.81
N SER A 64 12.61 -1.47 5.03
CA SER A 64 11.64 -0.99 6.03
C SER A 64 10.19 -1.33 5.66
N ARG A 65 9.65 -2.37 6.31
CA ARG A 65 8.27 -2.85 6.16
C ARG A 65 7.22 -1.75 6.25
N THR A 66 7.22 -1.01 7.37
CA THR A 66 6.22 0.03 7.62
C THR A 66 6.34 1.19 6.65
N TRP A 67 7.58 1.61 6.31
CA TRP A 67 7.80 2.74 5.42
C TRP A 67 7.41 2.44 3.97
N TYR A 68 7.80 1.26 3.45
CA TYR A 68 7.40 0.83 2.11
C TYR A 68 5.89 0.66 2.01
N THR A 69 5.28 -0.03 2.99
CA THR A 69 3.82 -0.21 3.03
C THR A 69 3.11 1.13 3.00
N THR A 70 3.52 2.09 3.84
CA THR A 70 2.91 3.42 3.90
C THR A 70 3.09 4.20 2.58
N THR A 71 4.30 4.22 2.05
CA THR A 71 4.62 4.97 0.82
C THR A 71 3.83 4.44 -0.37
N VAL A 72 3.80 3.12 -0.54
CA VAL A 72 3.09 2.47 -1.64
C VAL A 72 1.58 2.59 -1.46
N LYS A 73 1.06 2.36 -0.26
CA LYS A 73 -0.35 2.56 0.08
C LYS A 73 -0.83 3.98 -0.25
N LEU A 74 -0.08 5.02 0.12
CA LEU A 74 -0.45 6.40 -0.22
C LEU A 74 -0.46 6.63 -1.73
N HIS A 75 0.49 6.06 -2.46
CA HIS A 75 0.49 6.17 -3.90
C HIS A 75 -0.70 5.43 -4.54
N LEU A 76 -1.04 4.23 -4.06
CA LEU A 76 -2.22 3.49 -4.52
C LEU A 76 -3.53 4.24 -4.24
N GLU A 77 -3.61 5.02 -3.15
CA GLU A 77 -4.73 5.95 -2.91
C GLU A 77 -4.78 7.03 -4.00
N THR A 78 -3.63 7.61 -4.39
CA THR A 78 -3.58 8.61 -5.50
C THR A 78 -3.92 8.02 -6.87
N GLU A 79 -3.62 6.74 -7.09
CA GLU A 79 -3.95 6.02 -8.33
C GLU A 79 -5.41 5.53 -8.35
N GLY A 80 -6.17 5.71 -7.27
CA GLY A 80 -7.56 5.23 -7.19
C GLY A 80 -7.67 3.70 -7.16
N LYS A 81 -6.62 2.99 -6.75
CA LYS A 81 -6.63 1.51 -6.65
C LYS A 81 -7.12 1.01 -5.29
N ILE A 82 -7.03 1.85 -4.27
CA ILE A 82 -7.54 1.60 -2.93
C ILE A 82 -8.21 2.86 -2.41
N ARG A 83 -9.12 2.71 -1.46
CA ARG A 83 -9.77 3.84 -0.77
C ARG A 83 -9.77 3.65 0.73
N ARG A 84 -9.89 4.78 1.43
CA ARG A 84 -10.19 4.79 2.87
C ARG A 84 -11.68 4.54 3.08
N VAL A 85 -12.02 3.75 4.10
CA VAL A 85 -13.40 3.61 4.57
C VAL A 85 -13.72 4.79 5.50
N ALA A 86 -14.83 5.48 5.27
CA ALA A 86 -15.29 6.57 6.13
C ALA A 86 -15.85 6.00 7.44
N GLY A 87 -15.51 6.60 8.58
CA GLY A 87 -15.99 6.14 9.89
C GLY A 87 -15.27 6.80 11.07
N LYS A 88 -15.72 6.49 12.29
CA LYS A 88 -15.04 6.87 13.54
C LYS A 88 -14.12 5.72 13.97
N GLY A 89 -12.82 5.96 14.05
CA GLY A 89 -11.85 4.95 14.51
C GLY A 89 -10.57 4.92 13.67
N SER A 90 -9.80 3.83 13.80
CA SER A 90 -8.59 3.59 13.03
C SER A 90 -8.86 3.59 11.53
N GLN A 91 -7.93 4.14 10.75
CA GLN A 91 -8.05 4.14 9.29
C GLN A 91 -8.19 2.71 8.76
N ARG A 92 -9.23 2.47 7.97
CA ARG A 92 -9.45 1.20 7.25
C ARG A 92 -9.39 1.38 5.75
N LEU A 93 -9.01 0.32 5.03
CA LEU A 93 -8.72 0.33 3.60
C LEU A 93 -9.51 -0.75 2.87
N LEU A 94 -10.00 -0.39 1.68
CA LEU A 94 -10.58 -1.33 0.72
C LEU A 94 -9.84 -1.22 -0.61
N LYS A 95 -9.67 -2.37 -1.28
CA LYS A 95 -9.28 -2.42 -2.68
C LYS A 95 -10.46 -1.95 -3.55
N LEU A 96 -10.14 -1.20 -4.59
CA LEU A 96 -11.11 -0.88 -5.63
C LEU A 96 -10.95 -1.91 -6.75
N VAL A 97 -11.98 -2.73 -6.93
CA VAL A 97 -12.07 -3.60 -8.11
C VAL A 97 -12.41 -2.68 -9.28
N ASN A 98 -11.57 -2.65 -10.30
CA ASN A 98 -11.94 -1.98 -11.54
C ASN A 98 -13.22 -2.67 -12.04
N ALA A 99 -14.32 -1.94 -12.13
CA ALA A 99 -15.45 -2.34 -12.95
C ALA A 99 -14.91 -2.44 -14.38
N ASN A 100 -14.64 -3.68 -14.80
CA ASN A 100 -14.24 -4.00 -16.16
C ASN A 100 -15.50 -4.16 -17.00
#